data_AF-A0A3S1C6Q1-F1
#
_entry.id   AF-A0A3S1C6Q1-F1
#
_cell.length_a   1.000
_cell.length_b   1.000
_cell.length_c   1.000
_cell.angle_alpha   90.00
_cell.angle_beta   90.00
_cell.angle_gamma   90.00
#
_symmetry.space_group_name_H-M   'P 1'
#
loop_
_entity.id
_entity.type
_entity.pdbx_description
1 polymer ?
#
loop_
_entity_poly.entity_id
_entity_poly.type
_entity_poly.pdbx_seq_one_letter_code
_entity_poly.pdbx_strand_id
1 'polypeptide(L)'
;MNKFLRLSSWFAIAGLTWGVGYFYNARYGGELSWLRMMYEQKMAIAKEVQAPQRILIVGGSGAHYTVDAELMQKDLGIPTLNMATDGPIGLDVILPSISDVIKKGDIVVLIPEYLLLLDDDGFGDRSGQFGAAIGKPGLGNIPTKQLAQDMMLLGVSTLKAVTKSSLDVVEKGRLTGYYSDPITANGDPTVMKQRTKSKWWSLTINDSVSPHSLRRIQQFKQEVEAKGATLVLGLSWIYGSTDSKTLGNIRKTAEELGKIAPVLYDKESLNVKTDSSLFADTHYHLNPSGRRTRTTELVQQLKAANIIRN
;
A
#
# COMPACT_ATOMS: atom_id res chain seq x y z
N MET A 1 18.51 33.47 35.98
CA MET A 1 18.76 33.78 34.56
C MET A 1 19.62 32.75 33.84
N ASN A 2 20.87 32.47 34.25
CA ASN A 2 21.75 31.54 33.51
C ASN A 2 21.24 30.10 33.33
N LYS A 3 20.54 29.51 34.32
CA LYS A 3 19.94 28.18 34.16
C LYS A 3 18.78 28.17 33.17
N PHE A 4 17.96 29.22 33.16
CA PHE A 4 16.82 29.37 32.24
C PHE A 4 17.29 29.55 30.79
N LEU A 5 18.32 30.38 30.57
CA LEU A 5 18.97 30.56 29.27
C LEU A 5 19.61 29.27 28.73
N ARG A 6 20.18 28.44 29.61
CA ARG A 6 20.73 27.12 29.25
C ARG A 6 19.64 26.10 28.90
N LEU A 7 18.51 26.10 29.61
CA LEU A 7 17.36 25.24 29.30
C LEU A 7 16.75 25.61 27.94
N SER A 8 16.56 26.91 27.66
CA SER A 8 16.06 27.36 26.36
C SER A 8 17.00 27.01 25.20
N SER A 9 18.33 27.02 25.40
CA SER A 9 19.27 26.59 24.36
C SER A 9 19.17 25.10 24.06
N TRP A 10 18.93 24.24 25.08
CA TRP A 10 18.75 22.80 24.84
C TRP A 10 17.44 22.50 24.11
N PHE A 11 16.35 23.20 24.42
CA PHE A 11 15.10 23.07 23.66
C PHE A 11 15.26 23.54 22.20
N ALA A 12 15.99 24.64 21.97
CA ALA A 12 16.29 25.12 20.63
C ALA A 12 17.12 24.10 19.82
N ILE A 13 18.17 23.54 20.44
CA ILE A 13 18.99 22.49 19.82
C ILE A 13 18.13 21.25 19.50
N ALA A 14 17.33 20.77 20.47
CA ALA A 14 16.46 19.61 20.26
C ALA A 14 15.45 19.84 19.13
N GLY A 15 14.84 21.03 19.07
CA GLY A 15 13.92 21.41 17.99
C GLY A 15 14.60 21.48 16.63
N LEU A 16 15.81 22.03 16.54
CA LEU A 16 16.60 22.06 15.31
C LEU A 16 17.01 20.65 14.85
N THR A 17 17.52 19.83 15.76
CA THR A 17 17.90 18.45 15.46
C THR A 17 16.71 17.63 14.98
N TRP A 18 15.57 17.74 15.68
CA TRP A 18 14.32 17.11 15.25
C TRP A 18 13.86 17.62 13.88
N GLY A 19 13.96 18.93 13.63
CA GLY A 19 13.58 19.55 12.35
C GLY A 19 14.42 19.05 11.17
N VAL A 20 15.74 18.90 11.38
CA VAL A 20 16.64 18.29 10.38
C VAL A 20 16.26 16.84 10.14
N GLY A 21 16.03 16.06 11.19
CA GLY A 21 15.60 14.67 11.07
C GLY A 21 14.25 14.53 10.37
N TYR A 22 13.29 15.42 10.65
CA TYR A 22 11.99 15.47 9.99
C TYR A 22 12.16 15.75 8.49
N PHE A 23 12.95 16.76 8.14
CA PHE A 23 13.19 17.12 6.75
C PHE A 23 13.84 15.94 6.01
N TYR A 24 14.84 15.31 6.61
CA TYR A 24 15.47 14.13 6.04
C TYR A 24 14.47 12.97 5.86
N ASN A 25 13.71 12.62 6.89
CA ASN A 25 12.81 11.47 6.89
C ASN A 25 11.62 11.67 5.94
N ALA A 26 10.95 12.83 6.00
CA ALA A 26 9.67 13.08 5.32
C ALA A 26 9.80 13.79 3.96
N ARG A 27 10.90 14.52 3.70
CA ARG A 27 11.01 15.40 2.51
C ARG A 27 12.19 15.12 1.61
N TYR A 28 13.27 14.55 2.13
CA TYR A 28 14.49 14.35 1.37
C TYR A 28 14.81 12.88 1.11
N GLY A 29 15.53 12.21 2.01
CA GLY A 29 16.18 10.93 1.74
C GLY A 29 15.63 9.71 2.46
N GLY A 30 14.78 9.90 3.47
CA GLY A 30 14.20 8.80 4.23
C GLY A 30 13.24 7.96 3.40
N GLU A 31 13.05 6.70 3.79
CA GLU A 31 12.09 5.78 3.16
C GLU A 31 10.68 6.39 3.07
N LEU A 32 10.29 7.19 4.05
CA LEU A 32 9.02 7.91 4.04
C LEU A 32 8.95 9.02 2.97
N SER A 33 10.06 9.74 2.73
CA SER A 33 10.15 10.72 1.64
C SER A 33 9.91 10.05 0.28
N TRP A 34 10.55 8.90 0.04
CA TRP A 34 10.35 8.13 -1.19
C TRP A 34 8.92 7.64 -1.35
N LEU A 35 8.34 7.13 -0.27
CA LEU A 35 6.93 6.72 -0.23
C LEU A 35 5.98 7.89 -0.52
N ARG A 36 6.23 9.07 0.08
CA ARG A 36 5.50 10.32 -0.20
C ARG A 36 5.60 10.71 -1.67
N MET A 37 6.81 10.71 -2.23
CA MET A 37 7.05 11.08 -3.63
C MET A 37 6.33 10.14 -4.59
N MET A 38 6.41 8.82 -4.36
CA MET A 38 5.66 7.83 -5.13
C MET A 38 4.14 8.07 -5.05
N TYR A 39 3.61 8.32 -3.85
CA TYR A 39 2.20 8.66 -3.66
C TYR A 39 1.82 9.93 -4.44
N GLU A 40 2.58 11.02 -4.31
CA GLU A 40 2.29 12.28 -5.00
C GLU A 40 2.30 12.11 -6.53
N GLN A 41 3.23 11.34 -7.08
CA GLN A 41 3.27 11.02 -8.51
C GLN A 41 2.02 10.23 -8.95
N LYS A 42 1.62 9.20 -8.20
CA LYS A 42 0.39 8.44 -8.48
C LYS A 42 -0.85 9.34 -8.43
N MET A 43 -0.93 10.23 -7.45
CA MET A 43 -2.03 11.19 -7.33
C MET A 43 -2.05 12.20 -8.48
N ALA A 44 -0.89 12.61 -9.00
CA ALA A 44 -0.80 13.45 -10.19
C ALA A 44 -1.32 12.72 -11.44
N ILE A 45 -0.84 11.49 -11.69
CA ILE A 45 -1.31 10.62 -12.78
C ILE A 45 -2.84 10.48 -12.74
N ALA A 46 -3.40 10.16 -11.56
CA ALA A 46 -4.84 9.99 -11.40
C ALA A 46 -5.66 11.27 -11.61
N LYS A 47 -5.06 12.45 -11.41
CA LYS A 47 -5.71 13.74 -11.71
C LYS A 47 -5.66 14.07 -13.19
N GLU A 48 -4.57 13.71 -13.88
CA GLU A 48 -4.37 13.96 -15.31
C GLU A 48 -5.24 13.07 -16.19
N VAL A 49 -5.40 11.78 -15.86
CA VAL A 49 -6.18 10.84 -16.66
C VAL A 49 -7.67 11.14 -16.56
N GLN A 50 -8.25 11.62 -17.67
CA GLN A 50 -9.68 11.86 -17.85
C GLN A 50 -10.29 10.79 -18.73
N ALA A 51 -11.23 10.03 -18.18
CA ALA A 51 -12.01 9.04 -18.90
C ALA A 51 -13.36 8.86 -18.20
N PRO A 52 -14.42 8.45 -18.91
CA PRO A 52 -15.75 8.21 -18.30
C PRO A 52 -15.74 7.04 -17.30
N GLN A 53 -14.78 6.13 -17.45
CA GLN A 53 -14.53 5.01 -16.55
C GLN A 53 -13.02 4.74 -16.50
N ARG A 54 -12.53 4.45 -15.30
CA ARG A 54 -11.14 4.07 -15.02
C ARG A 54 -11.13 2.92 -14.02
N ILE A 55 -10.06 2.14 -14.00
CA ILE A 55 -9.82 1.14 -12.95
C ILE A 55 -8.74 1.68 -12.02
N LEU A 56 -9.01 1.74 -10.72
CA LEU A 56 -8.05 2.15 -9.71
C LEU A 56 -7.69 0.94 -8.85
N ILE A 57 -6.46 0.43 -8.97
CA ILE A 57 -5.94 -0.62 -8.09
C ILE A 57 -5.55 0.01 -6.76
N VAL A 58 -6.16 -0.43 -5.66
CA VAL A 58 -5.94 0.13 -4.31
C VAL A 58 -5.52 -1.00 -3.36
N GLY A 59 -4.64 -0.70 -2.41
CA GLY A 59 -4.18 -1.65 -1.41
C GLY A 59 -2.81 -1.28 -0.86
N GLY A 60 -2.23 -2.20 -0.10
CA GLY A 60 -0.85 -2.11 0.37
C GLY A 60 0.18 -2.55 -0.66
N SER A 61 1.37 -2.89 -0.19
CA SER A 61 2.53 -3.16 -1.04
C SER A 61 2.32 -4.39 -1.93
N GLY A 62 1.58 -5.38 -1.44
CA GLY A 62 1.13 -6.53 -2.22
C GLY A 62 0.39 -6.13 -3.49
N ALA A 63 -0.57 -5.21 -3.40
CA ALA A 63 -1.29 -4.71 -4.58
C ALA A 63 -0.37 -3.89 -5.50
N HIS A 64 0.53 -3.09 -4.91
CA HIS A 64 1.50 -2.29 -5.67
C HIS A 64 2.39 -3.14 -6.58
N TYR A 65 2.85 -4.30 -6.12
CA TYR A 65 3.76 -5.17 -6.87
C TYR A 65 3.08 -6.32 -7.65
N THR A 66 1.77 -6.54 -7.49
CA THR A 66 1.05 -7.70 -8.04
C THR A 66 0.30 -7.44 -9.35
N VAL A 67 0.05 -6.18 -9.71
CA VAL A 67 -0.70 -5.82 -10.92
C VAL A 67 0.20 -5.17 -11.97
N ASP A 68 0.03 -5.56 -13.22
CA ASP A 68 0.52 -4.89 -14.42
C ASP A 68 -0.64 -4.06 -15.00
N ALA A 69 -0.71 -2.79 -14.63
CA ALA A 69 -1.81 -1.92 -14.98
C ALA A 69 -1.82 -1.57 -16.48
N GLU A 70 -0.65 -1.55 -17.13
CA GLU A 70 -0.55 -1.35 -18.58
C GLU A 70 -1.15 -2.53 -19.35
N LEU A 71 -0.83 -3.76 -18.95
CA LEU A 71 -1.43 -4.97 -19.51
C LEU A 71 -2.95 -5.00 -19.28
N MET A 72 -3.40 -4.73 -18.05
CA MET A 72 -4.83 -4.69 -17.74
C MET A 72 -5.57 -3.64 -18.59
N GLN A 73 -4.99 -2.44 -18.74
CA GLN A 73 -5.53 -1.40 -19.59
C GLN A 73 -5.64 -1.84 -21.05
N LYS A 74 -4.59 -2.47 -21.59
CA LYS A 74 -4.56 -2.96 -22.96
C LYS A 74 -5.66 -4.01 -23.21
N ASP A 75 -5.87 -4.92 -22.28
CA ASP A 75 -6.80 -6.04 -22.43
C ASP A 75 -8.27 -5.66 -22.19
N LEU A 76 -8.51 -4.56 -21.47
CA LEU A 76 -9.85 -4.07 -21.13
C LEU A 76 -10.26 -2.84 -21.94
N GLY A 77 -9.32 -2.12 -22.54
CA GLY A 77 -9.59 -0.81 -23.17
C GLY A 77 -9.98 0.28 -22.17
N ILE A 78 -9.79 0.04 -20.86
CA ILE A 78 -10.15 0.97 -19.79
C ILE A 78 -8.87 1.47 -19.12
N PRO A 79 -8.68 2.80 -18.99
CA PRO A 79 -7.53 3.34 -18.29
C PRO A 79 -7.39 2.73 -16.89
N THR A 80 -6.26 2.11 -16.62
CA THR A 80 -6.02 1.37 -15.37
C THR A 80 -4.85 2.00 -14.64
N LEU A 81 -5.06 2.40 -13.38
CA LEU A 81 -4.08 3.12 -12.58
C LEU A 81 -3.79 2.35 -11.31
N ASN A 82 -2.51 2.11 -11.03
CA ASN A 82 -2.04 1.51 -9.80
C ASN A 82 -1.86 2.58 -8.72
N MET A 83 -2.89 2.70 -7.88
CA MET A 83 -2.95 3.62 -6.74
C MET A 83 -2.54 2.95 -5.43
N ALA A 84 -2.14 1.68 -5.46
CA ALA A 84 -1.68 0.96 -4.28
C ALA A 84 -0.35 1.53 -3.76
N THR A 85 -0.14 1.38 -2.45
CA THR A 85 0.95 2.03 -1.72
C THR A 85 1.62 1.02 -0.79
N ASP A 86 2.16 1.46 0.36
CA ASP A 86 2.83 0.62 1.34
C ASP A 86 1.85 -0.02 2.33
N GLY A 87 2.01 -1.32 2.63
CA GLY A 87 1.16 -2.04 3.59
C GLY A 87 1.23 -1.47 5.02
N PRO A 88 2.42 -1.18 5.58
CA PRO A 88 2.59 -0.53 6.88
C PRO A 88 1.91 0.84 7.08
N ILE A 89 1.27 1.41 6.06
CA ILE A 89 0.41 2.59 6.23
C ILE A 89 -0.90 2.23 6.96
N GLY A 90 -1.40 0.99 6.83
CA GLY A 90 -2.66 0.56 7.42
C GLY A 90 -3.90 0.98 6.62
N LEU A 91 -4.95 0.18 6.74
CA LEU A 91 -6.17 0.33 5.93
C LEU A 91 -6.91 1.64 6.21
N ASP A 92 -6.93 2.09 7.47
CA ASP A 92 -7.64 3.30 7.90
C ASP A 92 -7.01 4.57 7.29
N VAL A 93 -5.75 4.50 6.87
CA VAL A 93 -5.04 5.61 6.21
C VAL A 93 -4.96 5.42 4.70
N ILE A 94 -4.72 4.20 4.20
CA ILE A 94 -4.66 3.90 2.75
C ILE A 94 -5.95 4.33 2.05
N LEU A 95 -7.11 3.90 2.56
CA LEU A 95 -8.40 4.11 1.88
C LEU A 95 -8.78 5.60 1.74
N PRO A 96 -8.73 6.44 2.79
CA PRO A 96 -9.04 7.86 2.62
C PRO A 96 -7.94 8.62 1.86
N SER A 97 -6.69 8.11 1.79
CA SER A 97 -5.61 8.78 1.06
C SER A 97 -5.88 8.91 -0.45
N ILE A 98 -6.66 7.98 -1.03
CA ILE A 98 -6.99 7.97 -2.46
C ILE A 98 -8.40 8.50 -2.75
N SER A 99 -9.17 8.87 -1.72
CA SER A 99 -10.57 9.30 -1.86
C SER A 99 -10.72 10.48 -2.82
N ASP A 100 -9.79 11.44 -2.79
CA ASP A 100 -9.85 12.67 -3.60
C ASP A 100 -9.72 12.44 -5.11
N VAL A 101 -9.22 11.29 -5.55
CA VAL A 101 -9.04 10.98 -6.97
C VAL A 101 -10.09 10.01 -7.53
N ILE A 102 -10.93 9.43 -6.67
CA ILE A 102 -12.08 8.64 -7.11
C ILE A 102 -13.11 9.59 -7.75
N LYS A 103 -13.50 9.26 -8.98
CA LYS A 103 -14.48 9.98 -9.80
C LYS A 103 -15.65 9.06 -10.15
N LYS A 104 -16.77 9.66 -10.54
CA LYS A 104 -17.94 8.95 -11.05
C LYS A 104 -17.54 8.03 -12.22
N GLY A 105 -18.03 6.79 -12.18
CA GLY A 105 -17.77 5.77 -13.19
C GLY A 105 -16.51 4.94 -12.95
N ASP A 106 -15.65 5.32 -12.00
CA ASP A 106 -14.48 4.52 -11.65
C ASP A 106 -14.87 3.15 -11.09
N ILE A 107 -14.00 2.17 -11.35
CA ILE A 107 -14.01 0.85 -10.72
C ILE A 107 -12.80 0.82 -9.77
N VAL A 108 -13.06 0.84 -8.47
CA VAL A 108 -12.02 0.75 -7.44
C VAL A 108 -11.81 -0.73 -7.11
N VAL A 109 -10.65 -1.28 -7.45
CA VAL A 109 -10.28 -2.67 -7.15
C VAL A 109 -9.36 -2.68 -5.94
N LEU A 110 -9.94 -2.92 -4.76
CA LEU A 110 -9.22 -3.00 -3.51
C LEU A 110 -8.68 -4.43 -3.28
N ILE A 111 -7.36 -4.58 -3.23
CA ILE A 111 -6.65 -5.85 -3.02
C ILE A 111 -5.81 -5.74 -1.73
N PRO A 112 -6.42 -5.87 -0.54
CA PRO A 112 -5.72 -5.74 0.72
C PRO A 112 -4.96 -7.03 1.06
N GLU A 113 -3.71 -6.88 1.50
CA GLU A 113 -2.90 -7.98 2.03
C GLU A 113 -3.51 -8.54 3.31
N TYR A 114 -3.21 -9.80 3.65
CA TYR A 114 -3.70 -10.36 4.93
C TYR A 114 -3.17 -9.60 6.13
N LEU A 115 -1.97 -9.02 6.09
CA LEU A 115 -1.49 -8.14 7.17
C LEU A 115 -2.42 -6.94 7.42
N LEU A 116 -3.10 -6.44 6.38
CA LEU A 116 -4.07 -5.35 6.50
C LEU A 116 -5.43 -5.89 6.94
N LEU A 117 -5.87 -7.02 6.39
CA LEU A 117 -7.18 -7.62 6.68
C LEU A 117 -7.29 -8.17 8.10
N LEU A 118 -6.19 -8.65 8.66
CA LEU A 118 -6.14 -9.26 9.99
C LEU A 118 -5.85 -8.23 11.09
N ASP A 119 -5.58 -6.98 10.72
CA ASP A 119 -5.26 -5.93 11.67
C ASP A 119 -6.50 -5.50 12.48
N ASP A 120 -6.30 -5.20 13.76
CA ASP A 120 -7.39 -4.96 14.71
C ASP A 120 -7.80 -3.48 14.81
N ASP A 121 -6.96 -2.54 14.38
CA ASP A 121 -7.23 -1.09 14.52
C ASP A 121 -7.08 -0.28 13.22
N GLY A 122 -6.60 -0.92 12.14
CA GLY A 122 -6.46 -0.36 10.81
C GLY A 122 -5.22 0.50 10.63
N PHE A 123 -4.31 0.57 11.61
CA PHE A 123 -3.11 1.40 11.57
C PHE A 123 -1.84 0.54 11.55
N GLY A 124 -0.94 0.84 10.62
CA GLY A 124 0.41 0.28 10.65
C GLY A 124 1.46 1.25 11.19
N ASP A 125 2.71 0.79 11.26
CA ASP A 125 3.88 1.52 11.77
C ASP A 125 4.18 2.86 11.07
N ARG A 126 3.59 3.10 9.89
CA ARG A 126 3.80 4.33 9.11
C ARG A 126 2.57 5.22 9.02
N SER A 127 1.48 4.90 9.70
CA SER A 127 0.19 5.59 9.60
C SER A 127 0.30 7.11 9.79
N GLY A 128 0.72 7.56 10.97
CA GLY A 128 0.77 9.00 11.28
C GLY A 128 1.88 9.72 10.55
N GLN A 129 3.02 9.04 10.38
CA GLN A 129 4.15 9.56 9.62
C GLN A 129 3.80 9.83 8.16
N PHE A 130 3.10 8.90 7.51
CA PHE A 130 2.63 9.04 6.13
C PHE A 130 1.62 10.18 5.98
N GLY A 131 0.59 10.22 6.84
CA GLY A 131 -0.38 11.31 6.84
C GLY A 131 0.29 12.68 6.96
N ALA A 132 1.24 12.85 7.88
CA ALA A 132 1.99 14.10 8.01
C ALA A 132 2.88 14.41 6.81
N ALA A 133 3.54 13.40 6.22
CA ALA A 133 4.42 13.58 5.07
C ALA A 133 3.64 14.10 3.84
N ILE A 134 2.43 13.60 3.61
CA ILE A 134 1.57 14.04 2.50
C ILE A 134 0.75 15.32 2.83
N GLY A 135 1.03 15.96 3.97
CA GLY A 135 0.36 17.21 4.37
C GLY A 135 -1.07 17.03 4.93
N LYS A 136 -1.44 15.80 5.32
CA LYS A 136 -2.74 15.47 5.93
C LYS A 136 -2.53 14.80 7.31
N PRO A 137 -1.97 15.52 8.30
CA PRO A 137 -1.81 14.96 9.64
C PRO A 137 -3.18 14.54 10.20
N GLY A 138 -3.24 13.33 10.77
CA GLY A 138 -4.50 12.76 11.29
C GLY A 138 -5.42 12.14 10.24
N LEU A 139 -4.98 12.01 8.97
CA LEU A 139 -5.68 11.22 7.96
C LEU A 139 -5.99 9.82 8.52
N GLY A 140 -7.24 9.37 8.36
CA GLY A 140 -7.68 8.07 8.90
C GLY A 140 -8.11 8.11 10.36
N ASN A 141 -8.26 9.28 10.98
CA ASN A 141 -8.65 9.44 12.38
C ASN A 141 -7.71 8.75 13.37
N ILE A 142 -6.40 8.81 13.07
CA ILE A 142 -5.36 8.23 13.91
C ILE A 142 -5.50 8.77 15.35
N PRO A 143 -5.50 7.89 16.38
CA PRO A 143 -5.59 8.30 17.76
C PRO A 143 -4.56 9.38 18.11
N THR A 144 -4.98 10.43 18.81
CA THR A 144 -4.13 11.61 19.09
C THR A 144 -2.81 11.26 19.77
N LYS A 145 -2.83 10.27 20.66
CA LYS A 145 -1.63 9.74 21.33
C LYS A 145 -0.66 9.09 20.32
N GLN A 146 -1.17 8.25 19.42
CA GLN A 146 -0.37 7.61 18.37
C GLN A 146 0.17 8.65 17.40
N LEU A 147 -0.66 9.59 16.95
CA LEU A 147 -0.23 10.68 16.08
C LEU A 147 0.90 11.51 16.74
N ALA A 148 0.77 11.84 18.03
CA ALA A 148 1.81 12.57 18.75
C ALA A 148 3.13 11.76 18.82
N GLN A 149 3.06 10.46 19.07
CA GLN A 149 4.22 9.56 19.08
C GLN A 149 4.88 9.47 17.70
N ASP A 150 4.08 9.28 16.65
CA ASP A 150 4.54 9.22 15.26
C ASP A 150 5.25 10.52 14.85
N MET A 151 4.70 11.67 15.25
CA MET A 151 5.32 12.98 15.00
C MET A 151 6.64 13.13 15.75
N MET A 152 6.72 12.71 17.01
CA MET A 152 7.99 12.74 17.74
C MET A 152 9.04 11.88 17.03
N LEU A 153 8.69 10.65 16.62
CA LEU A 153 9.61 9.73 15.94
C LEU A 153 10.01 10.20 14.54
N LEU A 154 9.18 11.01 13.89
CA LEU A 154 9.44 11.51 12.54
C LEU A 154 10.73 12.34 12.44
N GLY A 155 11.11 13.02 13.52
CA GLY A 155 12.37 13.77 13.61
C GLY A 155 13.56 12.95 14.11
N VAL A 156 13.37 11.66 14.42
CA VAL A 156 14.44 10.77 14.89
C VAL A 156 14.91 9.90 13.72
N SER A 157 16.09 10.21 13.19
CA SER A 157 16.72 9.37 12.17
C SER A 157 17.54 8.26 12.83
N THR A 158 17.34 7.01 12.40
CA THR A 158 18.17 5.89 12.91
C THR A 158 19.59 6.00 12.36
N LEU A 159 20.59 5.61 13.16
CA LEU A 159 21.99 5.58 12.73
C LEU A 159 22.15 4.74 11.45
N LYS A 160 21.45 3.60 11.36
CA LYS A 160 21.42 2.75 10.17
C LYS A 160 20.95 3.49 8.92
N ALA A 161 19.89 4.31 9.03
CA ALA A 161 19.38 5.09 7.90
C ALA A 161 20.39 6.16 7.47
N VAL A 162 21.01 6.85 8.42
CA VAL A 162 22.04 7.87 8.14
C VAL A 162 23.30 7.26 7.50
N THR A 163 23.77 6.12 8.02
CA THR A 163 24.92 5.39 7.46
C THR A 163 24.63 4.87 6.05
N LYS A 164 23.45 4.26 5.82
CA LYS A 164 23.03 3.80 4.49
C LYS A 164 23.03 4.97 3.50
N SER A 165 22.42 6.10 3.88
CA SER A 165 22.36 7.28 3.03
C SER A 165 23.73 7.88 2.73
N SER A 166 24.63 7.88 3.70
CA SER A 166 26.01 8.34 3.49
C SER A 166 26.75 7.44 2.49
N LEU A 167 26.61 6.12 2.62
CA LEU A 167 27.17 5.16 1.67
C LEU A 167 26.55 5.32 0.28
N ASP A 168 25.23 5.48 0.18
CA ASP A 168 24.54 5.69 -1.10
C ASP A 168 25.05 6.95 -1.84
N VAL A 169 25.27 8.06 -1.14
CA VAL A 169 25.86 9.26 -1.76
C VAL A 169 27.28 8.99 -2.26
N VAL A 170 28.10 8.31 -1.46
CA VAL A 170 29.50 8.01 -1.80
C VAL A 170 29.59 7.03 -2.98
N GLU A 171 28.79 5.97 -2.97
CA GLU A 171 28.88 4.88 -3.94
C GLU A 171 28.08 5.16 -5.22
N LYS A 172 26.92 5.81 -5.11
CA LYS A 172 25.96 5.97 -6.22
C LYS A 172 25.74 7.42 -6.64
N GLY A 173 26.34 8.38 -5.93
CA GLY A 173 26.13 9.82 -6.18
C GLY A 173 24.72 10.32 -5.85
N ARG A 174 23.84 9.46 -5.30
CA ARG A 174 22.45 9.78 -4.98
C ARG A 174 21.93 8.91 -3.84
N LEU A 175 20.99 9.44 -3.06
CA LEU A 175 20.27 8.68 -2.04
C LEU A 175 19.33 7.65 -2.68
N THR A 176 19.23 6.45 -2.09
CA THR A 176 18.31 5.42 -2.56
C THR A 176 17.47 4.83 -1.43
N GLY A 177 16.23 4.50 -1.75
CA GLY A 177 15.25 3.90 -0.85
C GLY A 177 14.46 2.80 -1.53
N TYR A 178 13.68 2.06 -0.74
CA TYR A 178 12.82 1.00 -1.23
C TYR A 178 11.86 1.50 -2.31
N TYR A 179 11.24 2.66 -2.09
CA TYR A 179 10.31 3.33 -3.03
C TYR A 179 10.97 4.40 -3.92
N SER A 180 12.30 4.43 -4.02
CA SER A 180 13.01 5.47 -4.79
C SER A 180 13.09 5.23 -6.30
N ASP A 181 12.63 4.07 -6.76
CA ASP A 181 12.64 3.74 -8.19
C ASP A 181 11.47 4.41 -8.92
N PRO A 182 11.63 4.72 -10.22
CA PRO A 182 10.54 5.27 -11.03
C PRO A 182 9.32 4.36 -11.08
N ILE A 183 8.15 4.97 -11.24
CA ILE A 183 6.91 4.28 -11.58
C ILE A 183 6.56 4.49 -13.07
N THR A 184 5.77 3.59 -13.65
CA THR A 184 5.25 3.73 -15.02
C THR A 184 4.21 4.85 -15.11
N ALA A 185 3.78 5.19 -16.33
CA ALA A 185 2.67 6.13 -16.56
C ALA A 185 1.35 5.67 -15.94
N ASN A 186 1.21 4.37 -15.64
CA ASN A 186 0.05 3.79 -14.95
C ASN A 186 0.27 3.66 -13.44
N GLY A 187 1.45 4.01 -12.91
CA GLY A 187 1.76 3.97 -11.47
C GLY A 187 2.38 2.65 -10.98
N ASP A 188 2.80 1.76 -11.88
CA ASP A 188 3.41 0.48 -11.52
C ASP A 188 4.90 0.62 -11.18
N PRO A 189 5.46 -0.23 -10.31
CA PRO A 189 6.89 -0.24 -10.03
C PRO A 189 7.67 -0.81 -11.22
N THR A 190 8.72 -0.10 -11.64
CA THR A 190 9.57 -0.46 -12.79
C THR A 190 10.69 -1.43 -12.45
N VAL A 191 11.09 -1.51 -11.17
CA VAL A 191 12.21 -2.33 -10.72
C VAL A 191 11.70 -3.44 -9.81
N MET A 192 12.13 -4.68 -10.10
CA MET A 192 11.87 -5.83 -9.24
C MET A 192 12.84 -5.81 -8.05
N LYS A 193 12.29 -5.95 -6.83
CA LYS A 193 13.06 -6.13 -5.62
C LYS A 193 13.29 -7.62 -5.39
N GLN A 194 14.54 -8.07 -5.37
CA GLN A 194 14.85 -9.48 -5.20
C GLN A 194 15.28 -9.80 -3.77
N ARG A 195 14.70 -10.85 -3.17
CA ARG A 195 15.22 -11.46 -1.94
C ARG A 195 16.56 -12.12 -2.22
N THR A 196 17.62 -11.69 -1.52
CA THR A 196 18.98 -12.16 -1.79
C THR A 196 19.58 -13.08 -0.71
N LYS A 197 19.08 -13.07 0.53
CA LYS A 197 19.76 -13.74 1.67
C LYS A 197 18.92 -14.72 2.49
N SER A 198 17.59 -14.66 2.41
CA SER A 198 16.71 -15.44 3.29
C SER A 198 16.09 -16.61 2.54
N LYS A 199 16.01 -17.78 3.17
CA LYS A 199 15.20 -18.90 2.64
C LYS A 199 13.73 -18.50 2.62
N TRP A 200 12.99 -19.04 1.67
CA TRP A 200 11.54 -18.94 1.64
C TRP A 200 10.92 -19.87 2.69
N TRP A 201 9.82 -19.41 3.28
CA TRP A 201 8.96 -20.22 4.15
C TRP A 201 7.51 -19.96 3.76
N SER A 202 6.65 -20.96 3.85
CA SER A 202 5.24 -20.79 3.52
C SER A 202 4.53 -19.95 4.58
N LEU A 203 3.81 -18.90 4.14
CA LEU A 203 2.98 -18.08 5.03
C LEU A 203 1.75 -18.88 5.51
N THR A 204 1.48 -18.89 6.81
CA THR A 204 0.24 -19.42 7.39
C THR A 204 -0.71 -18.28 7.72
N ILE A 205 -1.97 -18.40 7.30
CA ILE A 205 -3.02 -17.44 7.66
C ILE A 205 -3.75 -17.97 8.89
N ASN A 206 -3.43 -17.38 10.03
CA ASN A 206 -3.87 -17.89 11.34
C ASN A 206 -5.31 -17.54 11.68
N ASP A 207 -5.83 -16.44 11.14
CA ASP A 207 -7.16 -15.91 11.41
C ASP A 207 -7.82 -15.46 10.10
N SER A 208 -9.15 -15.33 10.12
CA SER A 208 -9.89 -14.67 9.03
C SER A 208 -9.89 -13.15 9.22
N VAL A 209 -10.28 -12.41 8.18
CA VAL A 209 -10.49 -10.94 8.24
C VAL A 209 -11.10 -10.46 9.57
N SER A 210 -10.52 -9.40 10.13
CA SER A 210 -10.93 -8.84 11.41
C SER A 210 -12.26 -8.10 11.32
N PRO A 211 -13.03 -8.01 12.42
CA PRO A 211 -14.24 -7.19 12.46
C PRO A 211 -13.97 -5.72 12.15
N HIS A 212 -12.79 -5.19 12.52
CA HIS A 212 -12.39 -3.83 12.20
C HIS A 212 -12.25 -3.63 10.70
N SER A 213 -11.45 -4.47 10.04
CA SER A 213 -11.25 -4.43 8.60
C SER A 213 -12.55 -4.55 7.82
N LEU A 214 -13.47 -5.42 8.24
CA LEU A 214 -14.79 -5.54 7.62
C LEU A 214 -15.58 -4.22 7.71
N ARG A 215 -15.65 -3.61 8.89
CA ARG A 215 -16.34 -2.32 9.07
C ARG A 215 -15.70 -1.23 8.23
N ARG A 216 -14.37 -1.15 8.21
CA ARG A 216 -13.65 -0.13 7.45
C ARG A 216 -13.86 -0.29 5.95
N ILE A 217 -13.84 -1.51 5.42
CA ILE A 217 -14.10 -1.80 4.00
C ILE A 217 -15.57 -1.49 3.65
N GLN A 218 -16.51 -1.82 4.53
CA GLN A 218 -17.92 -1.48 4.34
C GLN A 218 -18.16 0.03 4.32
N GLN A 219 -17.50 0.79 5.20
CA GLN A 219 -17.53 2.25 5.15
C GLN A 219 -16.92 2.77 3.83
N PHE A 220 -15.79 2.20 3.40
CA PHE A 220 -15.15 2.59 2.15
C PHE A 220 -16.04 2.34 0.93
N LYS A 221 -16.80 1.23 0.91
CA LYS A 221 -17.82 0.98 -0.11
C LYS A 221 -18.80 2.16 -0.21
N GLN A 222 -19.32 2.63 0.91
CA GLN A 222 -20.23 3.77 0.94
C GLN A 222 -19.56 5.05 0.41
N GLU A 223 -18.29 5.30 0.79
CA GLU A 223 -17.50 6.44 0.31
C GLU A 223 -17.27 6.40 -1.21
N VAL A 224 -17.01 5.21 -1.77
CA VAL A 224 -16.84 4.96 -3.21
C VAL A 224 -18.17 5.16 -3.96
N GLU A 225 -19.26 4.56 -3.46
CA GLU A 225 -20.58 4.63 -4.10
C GLU A 225 -21.19 6.03 -4.03
N ALA A 226 -20.94 6.78 -2.95
CA ALA A 226 -21.33 8.19 -2.84
C ALA A 226 -20.69 9.08 -3.93
N LYS A 227 -19.54 8.67 -4.48
CA LYS A 227 -18.89 9.33 -5.62
C LYS A 227 -19.39 8.82 -6.97
N GLY A 228 -20.35 7.89 -6.99
CA GLY A 228 -20.85 7.25 -8.21
C GLY A 228 -19.85 6.29 -8.85
N ALA A 229 -18.94 5.73 -8.06
CA ALA A 229 -17.99 4.69 -8.46
C ALA A 229 -18.41 3.33 -7.91
N THR A 230 -17.76 2.26 -8.39
CA THR A 230 -18.04 0.88 -7.99
C THR A 230 -16.85 0.31 -7.21
N LEU A 231 -17.09 -0.27 -6.03
CA LEU A 231 -16.08 -1.03 -5.30
C LEU A 231 -16.09 -2.50 -5.73
N VAL A 232 -14.89 -3.03 -5.98
CA VAL A 232 -14.60 -4.44 -6.20
C VAL A 232 -13.48 -4.83 -5.24
N LEU A 233 -13.59 -6.01 -4.64
CA LEU A 233 -12.59 -6.54 -3.73
C LEU A 233 -11.78 -7.62 -4.45
N GLY A 234 -10.54 -7.86 -4.02
CA GLY A 234 -9.73 -8.96 -4.52
C GLY A 234 -8.90 -9.57 -3.40
N LEU A 235 -8.70 -10.89 -3.44
CA LEU A 235 -7.73 -11.52 -2.55
C LEU A 235 -6.32 -11.35 -3.13
N SER A 236 -5.35 -11.04 -2.27
CA SER A 236 -3.94 -11.06 -2.65
C SER A 236 -3.48 -12.47 -3.00
N TRP A 237 -2.56 -12.57 -3.97
CA TRP A 237 -1.74 -13.76 -4.10
C TRP A 237 -0.78 -13.85 -2.92
N ILE A 238 -0.60 -15.05 -2.38
CA ILE A 238 0.38 -15.31 -1.33
C ILE A 238 1.25 -16.52 -1.66
N TYR A 239 2.54 -16.44 -1.30
CA TYR A 239 3.34 -17.65 -1.11
C TYR A 239 2.97 -18.25 0.25
N GLY A 240 2.17 -19.30 0.27
CA GLY A 240 1.46 -19.72 1.47
C GLY A 240 1.37 -21.22 1.67
N SER A 241 1.00 -21.61 2.90
CA SER A 241 0.66 -22.98 3.26
C SER A 241 -0.71 -23.33 2.71
N THR A 242 -0.88 -24.58 2.29
CA THR A 242 -2.18 -25.15 1.88
C THR A 242 -2.82 -26.01 2.98
N ASP A 243 -2.38 -25.83 4.24
CA ASP A 243 -3.02 -26.48 5.37
C ASP A 243 -4.48 -26.05 5.56
N SER A 244 -5.27 -26.90 6.23
CA SER A 244 -6.71 -26.70 6.42
C SER A 244 -7.04 -25.42 7.18
N LYS A 245 -6.17 -24.99 8.10
CA LYS A 245 -6.33 -23.76 8.87
C LYS A 245 -6.24 -22.54 7.96
N THR A 246 -5.17 -22.46 7.17
CA THR A 246 -4.90 -21.38 6.20
C THR A 246 -6.03 -21.31 5.18
N LEU A 247 -6.36 -22.42 4.52
CA LEU A 247 -7.42 -22.45 3.51
C LEU A 247 -8.81 -22.13 4.11
N GLY A 248 -9.09 -22.60 5.33
CA GLY A 248 -10.33 -22.29 6.04
C GLY A 248 -10.48 -20.80 6.34
N ASN A 249 -9.43 -20.16 6.84
CA ASN A 249 -9.43 -18.74 7.16
C ASN A 249 -9.51 -17.84 5.92
N ILE A 250 -8.82 -18.22 4.83
CA ILE A 250 -8.92 -17.50 3.56
C ILE A 250 -10.33 -17.63 2.97
N ARG A 251 -10.92 -18.83 3.00
CA ARG A 251 -12.29 -19.04 2.52
C ARG A 251 -13.29 -18.20 3.31
N LYS A 252 -13.21 -18.22 4.64
CA LYS A 252 -14.03 -17.38 5.50
C LYS A 252 -13.84 -15.89 5.20
N THR A 253 -12.60 -15.47 4.96
CA THR A 253 -12.31 -14.09 4.54
C THR A 253 -13.00 -13.73 3.23
N ALA A 254 -12.91 -14.60 2.22
CA ALA A 254 -13.58 -14.39 0.93
C ALA A 254 -15.10 -14.30 1.08
N GLU A 255 -15.69 -15.16 1.92
CA GLU A 255 -17.13 -15.17 2.21
C GLU A 255 -17.58 -13.87 2.90
N GLU A 256 -16.87 -13.40 3.93
CA GLU A 256 -17.22 -12.16 4.62
C GLU A 256 -17.05 -10.92 3.72
N LEU A 257 -15.96 -10.86 2.93
CA LEU A 257 -15.77 -9.79 1.94
C LEU A 257 -16.85 -9.83 0.85
N GLY A 258 -17.29 -11.02 0.44
CA GLY A 258 -18.35 -11.23 -0.54
C GLY A 258 -19.72 -10.69 -0.13
N LYS A 259 -19.95 -10.50 1.18
CA LYS A 259 -21.15 -9.82 1.69
C LYS A 259 -21.12 -8.30 1.47
N ILE A 260 -19.94 -7.73 1.22
CA ILE A 260 -19.75 -6.29 1.02
C ILE A 260 -19.78 -5.93 -0.47
N ALA A 261 -18.96 -6.61 -1.28
CA ALA A 261 -18.83 -6.33 -2.70
C ALA A 261 -18.30 -7.58 -3.46
N PRO A 262 -18.39 -7.62 -4.80
CA PRO A 262 -17.82 -8.72 -5.58
C PRO A 262 -16.34 -8.94 -5.26
N VAL A 263 -15.92 -10.19 -5.08
CA VAL A 263 -14.54 -10.56 -4.71
C VAL A 263 -13.85 -11.33 -5.83
N LEU A 264 -12.70 -10.84 -6.29
CA LEU A 264 -11.89 -11.43 -7.35
C LEU A 264 -10.81 -12.35 -6.76
N TYR A 265 -11.00 -13.65 -6.92
CA TYR A 265 -10.05 -14.67 -6.52
C TYR A 265 -10.30 -15.99 -7.25
N ASP A 266 -9.27 -16.83 -7.32
CA ASP A 266 -9.38 -18.21 -7.78
C ASP A 266 -10.04 -19.07 -6.69
N LYS A 267 -11.18 -19.69 -6.99
CA LYS A 267 -11.98 -20.42 -6.00
C LYS A 267 -11.36 -21.76 -5.57
N GLU A 268 -10.47 -22.32 -6.38
CA GLU A 268 -9.84 -23.61 -6.12
C GLU A 268 -8.61 -23.45 -5.23
N SER A 269 -7.68 -22.59 -5.65
CA SER A 269 -6.42 -22.30 -4.96
C SER A 269 -6.56 -21.25 -3.86
N LEU A 270 -7.66 -20.48 -3.85
CA LEU A 270 -7.86 -19.33 -2.96
C LEU A 270 -6.73 -18.30 -3.06
N ASN A 271 -6.11 -18.19 -4.24
CA ASN A 271 -4.91 -17.36 -4.51
C ASN A 271 -3.66 -17.76 -3.71
N VAL A 272 -3.64 -18.94 -3.08
CA VAL A 272 -2.46 -19.49 -2.41
C VAL A 272 -1.56 -20.17 -3.44
N LYS A 273 -0.30 -19.75 -3.52
CA LYS A 273 0.72 -20.35 -4.37
C LYS A 273 1.78 -21.03 -3.51
N THR A 274 2.22 -22.21 -3.95
CA THR A 274 3.27 -23.02 -3.29
C THR A 274 4.62 -22.93 -4.00
N ASP A 275 4.68 -22.23 -5.13
CA ASP A 275 5.91 -21.93 -5.85
C ASP A 275 6.41 -20.51 -5.50
N SER A 276 7.47 -20.45 -4.70
CA SER A 276 8.13 -19.19 -4.35
C SER A 276 8.80 -18.49 -5.54
N SER A 277 9.04 -19.20 -6.66
CA SER A 277 9.70 -18.64 -7.84
C SER A 277 8.89 -17.52 -8.49
N LEU A 278 7.58 -17.44 -8.21
CA LEU A 278 6.67 -16.40 -8.67
C LEU A 278 6.81 -15.08 -7.89
N PHE A 279 7.53 -15.10 -6.77
CA PHE A 279 7.65 -13.98 -5.82
C PHE A 279 9.04 -13.35 -5.88
N ALA A 280 9.09 -12.05 -5.65
CA ALA A 280 10.28 -11.23 -5.81
C ALA A 280 11.07 -11.11 -4.51
N ASP A 281 10.47 -10.54 -3.45
CA ASP A 281 11.11 -10.33 -2.15
C ASP A 281 10.27 -10.74 -0.93
N THR A 282 8.96 -10.50 -0.96
CA THR A 282 8.00 -10.85 0.10
C THR A 282 7.03 -11.92 -0.35
N HIS A 283 6.22 -12.43 0.58
CA HIS A 283 5.16 -13.40 0.31
C HIS A 283 4.00 -12.83 -0.51
N TYR A 284 4.01 -11.53 -0.82
CA TYR A 284 2.97 -10.83 -1.59
C TYR A 284 3.51 -10.25 -2.90
N HIS A 285 4.79 -9.89 -2.97
CA HIS A 285 5.33 -9.17 -4.12
C HIS A 285 5.69 -10.13 -5.25
N LEU A 286 5.02 -10.00 -6.38
CA LEU A 286 5.26 -10.84 -7.54
C LEU A 286 6.44 -10.36 -8.37
N ASN A 287 7.16 -11.31 -8.95
CA ASN A 287 8.10 -11.03 -10.01
C ASN A 287 7.35 -10.69 -11.32
N PRO A 288 8.03 -10.24 -12.40
CA PRO A 288 7.36 -9.87 -13.65
C PRO A 288 6.48 -10.98 -14.26
N SER A 289 6.88 -12.24 -14.14
CA SER A 289 6.09 -13.37 -14.65
C SER A 289 4.82 -13.59 -13.82
N GLY A 290 4.95 -13.63 -12.48
CA GLY A 290 3.82 -13.75 -11.57
C GLY A 290 2.84 -12.58 -11.72
N ARG A 291 3.34 -11.35 -11.84
CA ARG A 291 2.54 -10.13 -12.06
C ARG A 291 1.71 -10.24 -13.33
N ARG A 292 2.31 -10.68 -14.44
CA ARG A 292 1.60 -10.89 -15.71
C ARG A 292 0.50 -11.93 -15.56
N THR A 293 0.80 -13.10 -14.98
CA THR A 293 -0.18 -14.16 -14.77
C THR A 293 -1.35 -13.70 -13.90
N ARG A 294 -1.07 -13.06 -12.76
CA ARG A 294 -2.11 -12.54 -11.87
C ARG A 294 -2.95 -11.46 -12.56
N THR A 295 -2.33 -10.60 -13.35
CA THR A 295 -3.07 -9.56 -14.10
C THR A 295 -4.04 -10.19 -15.10
N THR A 296 -3.61 -11.21 -15.83
CA THR A 296 -4.51 -11.96 -16.75
C THR A 296 -5.68 -12.60 -16.01
N GLU A 297 -5.44 -13.21 -14.84
CA GLU A 297 -6.50 -13.76 -14.00
C GLU A 297 -7.48 -12.68 -13.53
N LEU A 298 -6.98 -11.52 -13.08
CA LEU A 298 -7.81 -10.39 -12.65
C LEU A 298 -8.70 -9.88 -13.79
N VAL A 299 -8.15 -9.75 -15.00
CA VAL A 299 -8.90 -9.35 -16.21
C VAL A 299 -10.03 -10.34 -16.49
N GLN A 300 -9.75 -11.64 -16.44
CA GLN A 300 -10.77 -12.68 -16.64
C GLN A 300 -11.85 -12.65 -15.55
N GLN A 301 -11.45 -12.50 -14.28
CA GLN A 301 -12.36 -12.40 -13.15
C GLN A 301 -13.27 -11.16 -13.24
N LEU A 302 -12.72 -10.01 -13.64
CA LEU A 302 -13.49 -8.78 -13.86
C LEU A 302 -14.53 -8.93 -14.98
N LYS A 303 -14.14 -9.55 -16.11
CA LYS A 303 -15.06 -9.86 -17.22
C LYS A 303 -16.17 -10.81 -16.77
N ALA A 304 -15.81 -11.88 -16.06
CA ALA A 304 -16.78 -12.88 -15.58
C ALA A 304 -17.77 -12.32 -14.55
N ALA A 305 -17.37 -11.31 -13.77
CA ALA A 305 -18.22 -10.67 -12.78
C ALA A 305 -19.22 -9.66 -13.36
N ASN A 306 -19.22 -9.43 -14.69
CA ASN A 306 -20.07 -8.44 -15.38
C ASN A 306 -19.98 -7.02 -14.78
N ILE A 307 -18.83 -6.68 -14.19
CA ILE A 307 -18.57 -5.36 -13.59
C ILE A 307 -18.22 -4.34 -14.68
N ILE A 308 -17.53 -4.80 -15.72
CA ILE A 308 -17.16 -4.01 -16.88
C ILE A 308 -18.30 -4.09 -17.89
N ARG A 309 -18.85 -2.94 -18.26
CA ARG A 309 -19.83 -2.85 -19.36
C ARG A 309 -19.04 -2.71 -20.66
N ASN A 310 -19.26 -3.62 -21.62
CA ASN A 310 -18.79 -3.44 -23.00
C ASN A 310 -19.41 -2.20 -23.63
#